data_AF-A0AAD0X169-F1
#
_entry.id   AF-A0AAD0X169-F1
#
_cell.length_a   1.000
_cell.length_b   1.000
_cell.length_c   1.000
_cell.angle_alpha   90.00
_cell.angle_beta   90.00
_cell.angle_gamma   90.00
#
_symmetry.space_group_name_H-M   'P 1'
#
loop_
_entity.id
_entity.type
_entity.pdbx_description
1 polymer ?
#
loop_
_entity_poly.entity_id
_entity_poly.type
_entity_poly.pdbx_seq_one_letter_code
_entity_poly.pdbx_strand_id
1 'polypeptide(L)'
;MFRFDARKQFALMDGIVKAKGVYLQPASSGIKVSEGLANPKVLIELPAELPRWESIYLDVVFSRLVNSGFSKKEAKQAAAEYIFRMREFWSKGIRNLMVGKEFGK
;
A
#
# COMPACT_ATOMS: atom_id res chain seq x y z
N MET A 1 18.73 -3.20 -8.43
CA MET A 1 17.55 -4.04 -8.14
C MET A 1 16.64 -3.28 -7.21
N PHE A 2 15.39 -3.02 -7.59
CA PHE A 2 14.41 -2.32 -6.75
C PHE A 2 13.77 -3.32 -5.79
N ARG A 3 13.72 -3.02 -4.49
CA ARG A 3 13.18 -3.91 -3.46
C ARG A 3 12.39 -3.10 -2.44
N PHE A 4 11.19 -3.57 -2.10
CA PHE A 4 10.41 -3.05 -1.00
C PHE A 4 10.88 -3.67 0.33
N ASP A 5 10.99 -2.84 1.38
CA ASP A 5 11.23 -3.29 2.76
C ASP A 5 9.93 -3.23 3.55
N ALA A 6 9.33 -4.39 3.81
CA ALA A 6 8.06 -4.49 4.54
C ALA A 6 8.11 -3.81 5.91
N ARG A 7 9.26 -3.79 6.61
CA ARG A 7 9.36 -3.15 7.93
C ARG A 7 9.21 -1.64 7.88
N LYS A 8 9.58 -1.03 6.73
CA LYS A 8 9.55 0.43 6.52
C LYS A 8 8.34 0.86 5.71
N GLN A 9 7.90 0.02 4.77
CA GLN A 9 6.96 0.36 3.71
C GLN A 9 5.69 -0.51 3.73
N PHE A 10 5.41 -1.22 4.84
CA PHE A 10 4.26 -2.13 4.95
C PHE A 10 2.92 -1.53 4.49
N ALA A 11 2.65 -0.26 4.83
CA ALA A 11 1.37 0.37 4.51
C ALA A 11 1.23 0.59 3.00
N LEU A 12 2.32 1.00 2.33
CA LEU A 12 2.38 1.14 0.87
C LEU A 12 2.24 -0.22 0.19
N MET A 13 2.97 -1.22 0.70
CA MET A 13 2.90 -2.59 0.16
C MET A 13 1.49 -3.18 0.29
N ASP A 14 0.77 -2.94 1.40
CA ASP A 14 -0.62 -3.38 1.53
C ASP A 14 -1.51 -2.69 0.48
N GLY A 15 -1.30 -1.40 0.23
CA GLY A 15 -1.98 -0.68 -0.85
C GLY A 15 -1.74 -1.30 -2.23
N ILE A 16 -0.49 -1.64 -2.56
CA ILE A 16 -0.12 -2.32 -3.81
C ILE A 16 -0.82 -3.68 -3.92
N VAL A 17 -0.84 -4.47 -2.84
CA VAL A 17 -1.50 -5.78 -2.80
C VAL A 17 -3.01 -5.64 -2.97
N LYS A 18 -3.66 -4.68 -2.29
CA LYS A 18 -5.11 -4.46 -2.41
C LYS A 18 -5.52 -3.86 -3.76
N ALA A 19 -4.66 -3.04 -4.36
CA ALA A 19 -4.82 -2.55 -5.72
C ALA A 19 -4.49 -3.59 -6.80
N LYS A 20 -3.89 -4.73 -6.42
CA LYS A 20 -3.39 -5.79 -7.31
C LYS A 20 -2.40 -5.28 -8.36
N GLY A 21 -1.67 -4.21 -8.04
CA GLY A 21 -0.73 -3.63 -8.98
C GLY A 21 -0.07 -2.37 -8.46
N VAL A 22 1.02 -1.98 -9.13
CA VAL A 22 1.71 -0.71 -8.88
C VAL A 22 2.16 -0.07 -10.19
N TYR A 23 2.11 1.24 -10.19
CA TYR A 23 2.62 2.08 -11.26
C TYR A 23 3.97 2.68 -10.82
N LEU A 24 5.03 2.37 -11.56
CA LEU A 24 6.37 2.92 -11.32
C LEU A 24 6.74 3.91 -12.42
N GLN A 25 7.13 5.10 -12.00
CA GLN A 25 7.55 6.19 -12.88
C GLN A 25 8.93 6.70 -12.43
N PRO A 26 9.85 7.03 -13.35
CA PRO A 26 11.12 7.65 -13.00
C PRO A 26 10.93 8.97 -12.27
N ALA A 27 11.77 9.25 -11.27
CA ALA A 27 11.73 10.47 -10.47
C ALA A 27 11.93 11.77 -11.29
N SER A 28 12.41 11.67 -12.53
CA SER A 28 12.59 12.82 -13.44
C SER A 28 11.29 13.41 -13.97
N SER A 29 10.13 12.92 -13.53
CA SER A 29 8.82 13.46 -13.87
C SER A 29 8.42 14.66 -13.00
N GLY A 30 9.19 15.73 -13.04
CA GLY A 30 8.78 17.05 -12.56
C GLY A 30 8.20 17.12 -11.12
N ILE A 31 7.52 18.22 -10.81
CA ILE A 31 6.87 18.47 -9.50
C ILE A 31 5.45 17.89 -9.49
N LYS A 32 4.80 17.81 -10.67
CA LYS A 32 3.42 17.35 -10.80
C LYS A 32 3.34 16.01 -11.53
N VAL A 33 2.41 15.15 -11.11
CA VAL A 33 2.15 13.84 -11.76
C VAL A 33 1.87 13.98 -13.26
N SER A 34 1.20 15.07 -13.67
CA SER A 34 0.90 15.38 -15.08
C SER A 34 2.14 15.53 -15.96
N GLU A 35 3.28 15.97 -15.39
CA GLU A 35 4.52 16.25 -16.11
C GLU A 35 5.26 14.95 -16.50
N GLY A 36 4.90 13.82 -15.89
CA GLY A 36 5.50 12.52 -16.19
C GLY A 36 4.67 11.58 -17.05
N LEU A 37 3.48 12.02 -17.49
CA LEU A 37 2.55 11.15 -18.22
C LEU A 37 3.10 10.66 -19.57
N ALA A 38 4.12 11.31 -20.14
CA ALA A 38 4.77 10.88 -21.38
C ALA A 38 6.05 10.04 -21.17
N ASN A 39 6.56 9.96 -19.92
CA ASN A 39 7.81 9.25 -19.64
C ASN A 39 7.63 7.73 -19.63
N PRO A 40 8.69 6.93 -19.88
CA PRO A 40 8.64 5.48 -19.82
C PRO A 40 8.09 4.99 -18.48
N LYS A 41 7.15 4.03 -18.54
CA LYS A 41 6.34 3.59 -17.41
C LYS A 41 6.49 2.10 -17.23
N VAL A 42 6.49 1.65 -15.98
CA VAL A 42 6.37 0.23 -15.67
C VAL A 42 5.09 0.02 -14.88
N LEU A 43 4.11 -0.63 -15.49
CA LEU A 43 2.96 -1.17 -14.80
C LEU A 43 3.30 -2.60 -14.38
N ILE A 44 3.17 -2.88 -13.09
CA ILE A 44 3.37 -4.22 -12.55
C ILE A 44 2.03 -4.68 -11.98
N GLU A 45 1.49 -5.75 -12.55
CA GLU A 45 0.31 -6.43 -12.03
C GLU A 45 0.75 -7.50 -11.02
N LEU A 46 0.00 -7.60 -9.92
CA LEU A 46 0.22 -8.63 -8.91
C LEU A 46 -0.80 -9.75 -9.10
N PRO A 47 -0.46 -10.99 -8.72
CA PRO A 47 -1.43 -12.08 -8.67
C PRO A 47 -2.59 -11.73 -7.72
N ALA A 48 -3.73 -12.39 -7.93
CA ALA A 48 -4.95 -12.14 -7.14
C ALA A 48 -4.73 -12.30 -5.63
N GLU A 49 -3.82 -13.19 -5.23
CA GLU A 49 -3.40 -13.40 -3.86
C GLU A 49 -1.87 -13.42 -3.78
N LEU A 50 -1.33 -12.71 -2.80
CA LEU A 50 0.09 -12.76 -2.46
C LEU A 50 0.27 -13.66 -1.23
N PRO A 51 0.86 -14.86 -1.38
CA PRO A 51 0.95 -15.81 -0.28
C PRO A 51 1.64 -15.20 0.93
N ARG A 52 1.10 -15.48 2.13
CA ARG A 52 1.65 -15.03 3.43
C ARG A 52 1.67 -13.52 3.66
N TRP A 53 1.16 -12.70 2.73
CA TRP A 53 1.14 -11.25 2.93
C TRP A 53 0.41 -10.84 4.21
N GLU A 54 -0.74 -11.47 4.47
CA GLU A 54 -1.56 -11.16 5.66
C GLU A 54 -0.81 -11.39 6.98
N SER A 55 -0.06 -12.50 7.09
CA SER A 55 0.73 -12.77 8.29
C SER A 55 1.95 -11.86 8.39
N ILE A 56 2.66 -11.62 7.30
CA ILE A 56 3.80 -10.69 7.26
C ILE A 56 3.36 -9.28 7.68
N TYR A 57 2.22 -8.81 7.16
CA TYR A 57 1.73 -7.48 7.46
C TYR A 57 1.31 -7.36 8.93
N LEU A 58 0.58 -8.35 9.45
CA LEU A 58 0.21 -8.40 10.87
C LEU A 58 1.44 -8.40 11.78
N ASP A 59 2.44 -9.23 11.49
CA ASP A 59 3.65 -9.34 12.30
C ASP A 59 4.45 -8.04 12.33
N VAL A 60 4.55 -7.34 11.19
CA VAL A 60 5.24 -6.05 11.10
C VAL A 60 4.53 -4.97 11.91
N VAL A 61 3.21 -4.85 11.78
CA VAL A 61 2.42 -3.86 12.54
C VAL A 61 2.46 -4.17 14.03
N PHE A 62 2.26 -5.43 14.39
CA PHE A 62 2.36 -5.90 15.77
C PHE A 62 3.73 -5.56 16.37
N SER A 63 4.81 -5.92 15.69
CA SER A 63 6.18 -5.67 16.16
C SER A 63 6.43 -4.17 16.32
N ARG A 64 5.93 -3.35 15.40
CA ARG A 64 6.04 -1.89 15.49
C ARG A 64 5.32 -1.35 16.73
N LEU A 65 4.12 -1.84 17.04
CA LEU A 65 3.35 -1.40 18.21
C LEU A 65 4.01 -1.83 19.53
N VAL A 66 4.51 -3.06 19.61
CA VAL A 66 5.28 -3.52 20.77
C VAL A 66 6.52 -2.65 20.97
N ASN A 67 7.25 -2.34 19.90
CA ASN A 67 8.44 -1.48 19.97
C ASN A 67 8.12 -0.02 20.32
N SER A 68 6.87 0.41 20.14
CA SER A 68 6.37 1.72 20.56
C SER A 68 5.88 1.76 22.02
N GLY A 69 5.99 0.65 22.76
CA GLY A 69 5.67 0.59 24.19
C GLY A 69 4.32 -0.04 24.55
N PHE A 70 3.57 -0.57 23.59
CA PHE A 70 2.31 -1.28 23.87
C PHE A 70 2.59 -2.66 24.48
N SER A 71 1.74 -3.12 25.39
CA SER A 71 1.79 -4.52 25.83
C SER A 71 1.45 -5.46 24.67
N LYS A 72 1.90 -6.72 24.73
CA LYS A 72 1.60 -7.72 23.68
C LYS A 72 0.10 -7.88 23.44
N LYS A 73 -0.72 -7.78 24.49
CA LYS A 73 -2.19 -7.91 24.39
C LYS A 73 -2.79 -6.73 23.63
N GLU A 74 -2.42 -5.51 24.01
CA GLU A 74 -2.89 -4.28 23.35
C GLU A 74 -2.39 -4.20 21.91
N ALA A 75 -1.11 -4.51 21.68
CA ALA A 75 -0.50 -4.49 20.36
C ALA A 75 -1.20 -5.43 19.38
N LYS A 76 -1.67 -6.60 19.83
CA LYS A 76 -2.42 -7.53 18.98
C LYS A 76 -3.76 -6.95 18.53
N GLN A 77 -4.50 -6.32 19.46
CA GLN A 77 -5.78 -5.70 19.16
C GLN A 77 -5.61 -4.47 18.27
N ALA A 78 -4.68 -3.58 18.63
CA ALA A 78 -4.38 -2.36 17.87
C ALA A 78 -3.82 -2.67 16.47
N ALA A 79 -3.06 -3.76 16.30
CA ALA A 79 -2.59 -4.17 14.98
C ALA A 79 -3.75 -4.55 14.05
N ALA A 80 -4.70 -5.34 14.54
CA ALA A 80 -5.88 -5.72 13.77
C ALA A 80 -6.71 -4.49 13.38
N GLU A 81 -6.92 -3.55 14.32
CA GLU A 81 -7.64 -2.31 14.06
C GLU A 81 -6.91 -1.39 13.07
N TYR A 82 -5.59 -1.25 13.21
CA TYR A 82 -4.77 -0.48 12.28
C TYR A 82 -4.91 -1.00 10.84
N ILE A 83 -4.79 -2.32 10.67
CA ILE A 83 -4.91 -2.97 9.36
C ILE A 83 -6.30 -2.73 8.77
N PHE A 84 -7.35 -2.86 9.58
CA PHE A 84 -8.72 -2.59 9.16
C PHE A 84 -8.87 -1.15 8.65
N ARG A 85 -8.48 -0.15 9.46
CA ARG A 85 -8.59 1.27 9.09
C ARG A 85 -7.78 1.63 7.86
N MET A 86 -6.58 1.08 7.71
CA MET A 86 -5.75 1.28 6.52
C MET A 86 -6.40 0.72 5.26
N ARG A 87 -7.08 -0.43 5.36
CA ARG A 87 -7.81 -1.01 4.23
C ARG A 87 -9.03 -0.20 3.84
N GLU A 88 -9.72 0.37 4.80
CA GLU A 88 -10.79 1.34 4.51
C GLU A 88 -10.24 2.56 3.75
N PHE A 89 -9.10 3.09 4.18
CA PHE A 89 -8.42 4.20 3.50
C PHE A 89 -8.08 3.84 2.05
N TRP A 90 -7.44 2.69 1.82
CA TRP A 90 -7.10 2.24 0.47
C TRP A 90 -8.34 1.99 -0.39
N SER A 91 -9.38 1.39 0.19
CA SER A 91 -10.62 1.10 -0.55
C SER A 91 -11.32 2.38 -1.02
N LYS A 92 -11.34 3.42 -0.19
CA LYS A 92 -11.85 4.75 -0.57
C LYS A 92 -10.98 5.39 -1.66
N GLY A 93 -9.66 5.34 -1.52
CA GLY A 93 -8.73 5.85 -2.52
C GLY A 93 -8.88 5.18 -3.88
N ILE A 94 -8.93 3.84 -3.91
CA ILE A 94 -9.12 3.05 -5.13
C ILE A 94 -10.48 3.33 -5.77
N ARG A 95 -11.55 3.42 -4.96
CA ARG A 95 -12.88 3.77 -5.48
C ARG A 95 -12.89 5.13 -6.17
N ASN A 96 -12.27 6.14 -5.55
CA ASN A 96 -12.21 7.48 -6.15
C ASN A 96 -11.42 7.50 -7.47
N LEU A 97 -10.37 6.66 -7.59
CA LEU A 97 -9.63 6.49 -8.83
C LEU A 97 -10.45 5.79 -9.93
N MET A 98 -11.38 4.90 -9.56
CA MET A 98 -12.28 4.25 -10.52
C MET A 98 -13.41 5.18 -10.97
N VAL A 99 -14.03 5.92 -10.04
CA VAL A 99 -15.12 6.86 -10.34
C VAL A 99 -14.63 8.06 -11.16
N GLY A 100 -13.40 8.53 -10.92
CA GLY A 100 -12.78 9.59 -11.74
C GLY A 100 -12.57 9.23 -13.21
N LYS A 101 -12.60 7.94 -13.57
CA LYS A 101 -12.53 7.49 -14.97
C LYS A 101 -13.88 7.58 -15.71
N GLU A 102 -15.01 7.72 -15.01
CA GLU A 102 -16.35 7.76 -15.63
C GLU A 102 -16.77 9.17 -16.07
N PHE A 103 -16.13 10.22 -15.55
CA PHE A 103 -16.41 11.63 -15.91
C PHE A 103 -15.40 12.25 -16.90
N GLY A 104 -14.54 11.42 -17.50
CA GLY A 104 -13.64 11.82 -18.59
C GLY A 104 -14.19 11.38 -19.94
N LYS A 105 -15.32 11.96 -20.36
CA LYS A 105 -15.77 11.98 -21.76
C LYS A 105 -16.16 13.39 -22.14
#